data_AF-A0A9D2E2J6-F1
#
_entry.id   AF-A0A9D2E2J6-F1
#
_cell.length_a   1.000
_cell.length_b   1.000
_cell.length_c   1.000
_cell.angle_alpha   90.00
_cell.angle_beta   90.00
_cell.angle_gamma   90.00
#
_symmetry.space_group_name_H-M   'P 1'
#
loop_
_entity.id
_entity.type
_entity.pdbx_description
1 polymer ?
#
loop_
_entity_poly.entity_id
_entity_poly.type
_entity_poly.pdbx_seq_one_letter_code
_entity_poly.pdbx_strand_id
1 'polypeptide(L)'
;MNNKNKLSKECSEDILLYRELFKNSSKSLEEFFLSLKNNFSCKKCRRCCKILCKEAPPSQLIGENKLFEKLFVPFGSDKFEDVDIAENHKLAQEADDDFVRHVFDTVSKDVFFFRCRYFIDGQCIRNKDSAALCLGYPNSSMTVLSEGCSYGGWQKLILDKIENEISKDILQKLGEIKKYRYEFSCNHTGTCCRLACSEYTLEQLKEKALNGDRFAKDFVSIFIPYENIKEARQVYPEFVSMMESKTGRVYFYHCPHITDDNLCSIYDKRPQLCRDFPDNPLAILPESCGYYQWKKEVEYSALLMHALIEICGFYKNKLEYINIVK
;
A
#
# COMPACT_ATOMS: atom_id res chain seq x y z
N MET A 1 -32.67 -8.21 19.21
CA MET A 1 -31.78 -8.51 18.07
C MET A 1 -30.48 -9.08 18.65
N ASN A 2 -30.02 -10.23 18.15
CA ASN A 2 -28.85 -10.94 18.69
C ASN A 2 -27.55 -10.17 18.39
N ASN A 3 -26.74 -9.86 19.40
CA ASN A 3 -25.50 -9.07 19.26
C ASN A 3 -24.45 -9.74 18.34
N LYS A 4 -24.50 -11.08 18.17
CA LYS A 4 -23.66 -11.86 17.23
C LYS A 4 -23.61 -11.30 15.79
N ASN A 5 -24.67 -10.64 15.35
CA ASN A 5 -24.77 -10.08 14.00
C ASN A 5 -24.19 -8.66 13.89
N LYS A 6 -23.80 -8.00 14.99
CA LYS A 6 -23.44 -6.58 14.99
C LYS A 6 -21.95 -6.34 14.74
N LEU A 7 -21.06 -6.97 15.51
CA LEU A 7 -19.59 -6.86 15.33
C LEU A 7 -19.11 -7.41 13.98
N SER A 8 -19.70 -8.53 13.55
CA SER A 8 -19.43 -9.15 12.25
C SER A 8 -19.88 -8.25 11.10
N LYS A 9 -21.03 -7.58 11.26
CA LYS A 9 -21.56 -6.61 10.30
C LYS A 9 -20.72 -5.34 10.24
N GLU A 10 -20.36 -4.75 11.37
CA GLU A 10 -19.49 -3.56 11.45
C GLU A 10 -18.18 -3.81 10.71
N CYS A 11 -17.50 -4.93 10.97
CA CYS A 11 -16.30 -5.25 10.20
C CYS A 11 -16.56 -5.44 8.70
N SER A 12 -17.68 -6.06 8.32
CA SER A 12 -18.01 -6.19 6.91
C SER A 12 -18.24 -4.83 6.25
N GLU A 13 -18.83 -3.88 6.97
CA GLU A 13 -19.04 -2.50 6.53
C GLU A 13 -17.69 -1.77 6.40
N ASP A 14 -16.79 -1.91 7.38
CA ASP A 14 -15.43 -1.34 7.33
C ASP A 14 -14.64 -1.83 6.11
N ILE A 15 -14.73 -3.12 5.77
CA ILE A 15 -14.05 -3.70 4.61
C ILE A 15 -14.58 -3.10 3.30
N LEU A 16 -15.90 -2.92 3.20
CA LEU A 16 -16.51 -2.33 2.01
C LEU A 16 -16.12 -0.84 1.88
N LEU A 17 -16.18 -0.11 2.98
CA LEU A 17 -15.77 1.29 3.04
C LEU A 17 -14.28 1.45 2.68
N TYR A 18 -13.40 0.62 3.26
CA TYR A 18 -11.97 0.65 2.94
C TYR A 18 -11.71 0.41 1.45
N ARG A 19 -12.37 -0.57 0.84
CA ARG A 19 -12.24 -0.85 -0.61
C ARG A 19 -12.67 0.33 -1.47
N GLU A 20 -13.77 0.98 -1.10
CA GLU A 20 -14.24 2.18 -1.78
C GLU A 20 -13.23 3.33 -1.65
N LEU A 21 -12.77 3.62 -0.43
CA LEU A 21 -11.77 4.65 -0.16
C LEU A 21 -10.47 4.40 -0.91
N PHE A 22 -9.98 3.16 -0.92
CA PHE A 22 -8.79 2.77 -1.65
C PHE A 22 -8.96 3.01 -3.15
N LYS A 23 -10.07 2.56 -3.74
CA LYS A 23 -10.34 2.74 -5.17
C LYS A 23 -10.42 4.22 -5.56
N ASN A 24 -11.16 5.01 -4.79
CA ASN A 24 -11.36 6.44 -5.07
C ASN A 24 -10.06 7.23 -4.88
N SER A 25 -9.29 6.92 -3.83
CA SER A 25 -8.00 7.56 -3.55
C SER A 25 -6.95 7.21 -4.61
N SER A 26 -6.92 5.95 -5.05
CA SER A 26 -6.00 5.49 -6.10
C SER A 26 -6.25 6.23 -7.41
N LYS A 27 -7.52 6.33 -7.82
CA LYS A 27 -7.91 7.10 -9.00
C LYS A 27 -7.55 8.58 -8.88
N SER A 28 -7.85 9.21 -7.73
CA SER A 28 -7.58 10.63 -7.50
C SER A 28 -6.09 10.94 -7.53
N LEU A 29 -5.26 10.08 -6.93
CA LEU A 29 -3.81 10.19 -6.96
C LEU A 29 -3.25 9.99 -8.38
N GLU A 30 -3.77 9.01 -9.13
CA GLU A 30 -3.37 8.79 -10.52
C GLU A 30 -3.67 10.02 -11.39
N GLU A 31 -4.87 10.61 -11.27
CA GLU A 31 -5.25 11.84 -11.96
C GLU A 31 -4.35 13.02 -11.55
N PHE A 32 -4.07 13.16 -10.26
CA PHE A 32 -3.12 14.16 -9.77
C PHE A 32 -1.72 13.98 -10.37
N PHE A 33 -1.17 12.76 -10.34
CA PHE A 33 0.14 12.47 -10.91
C PHE A 33 0.19 12.72 -12.42
N LEU A 34 -0.87 12.35 -13.16
CA LEU A 34 -0.99 12.64 -14.59
C LEU A 34 -1.06 14.15 -14.85
N SER A 35 -1.69 14.94 -13.98
CA SER A 35 -1.74 16.39 -14.12
C SER A 35 -0.34 17.05 -14.05
N LEU A 36 0.57 16.49 -13.23
CA LEU A 36 1.96 16.96 -13.10
C LEU A 36 2.78 16.74 -14.38
N LYS A 37 2.35 15.83 -15.25
CA LYS A 37 3.03 15.50 -16.52
C LYS A 37 3.10 16.71 -17.46
N ASN A 38 2.13 17.62 -17.40
CA ASN A 38 2.01 18.75 -18.32
C ASN A 38 3.24 19.67 -18.33
N ASN A 39 4.06 19.63 -17.28
CA ASN A 39 5.31 20.39 -17.18
C ASN A 39 6.48 19.75 -17.96
N PHE A 40 6.27 18.60 -18.61
CA PHE A 40 7.30 17.81 -19.27
C PHE A 40 6.90 17.48 -20.72
N SER A 41 7.88 17.39 -21.63
CA SER A 41 7.59 17.06 -23.04
C SER A 41 8.69 16.28 -23.73
N CYS A 42 8.30 15.27 -24.51
CA CYS A 42 9.21 14.46 -25.35
C CYS A 42 9.78 15.23 -26.57
N LYS A 43 9.40 16.50 -26.77
CA LYS A 43 9.73 17.28 -27.99
C LYS A 43 11.23 17.39 -28.28
N LYS A 44 12.09 17.21 -27.28
CA LYS A 44 13.55 17.36 -27.40
C LYS A 44 14.34 16.05 -27.37
N CYS A 45 14.01 15.08 -26.51
CA CYS A 45 14.88 13.91 -26.31
C CYS A 45 14.60 12.74 -27.27
N ARG A 46 13.34 12.50 -27.67
CA ARG A 46 12.89 11.39 -28.55
C ARG A 46 13.36 9.98 -28.15
N ARG A 47 14.00 9.79 -27.00
CA ARG A 47 14.61 8.51 -26.60
C ARG A 47 13.59 7.39 -26.42
N CYS A 48 12.43 7.69 -25.83
CA CYS A 48 11.34 6.71 -25.71
C CYS A 48 10.71 6.32 -27.06
N CYS A 49 10.98 7.06 -28.15
CA CYS A 49 10.60 6.66 -29.50
C CYS A 49 11.62 5.70 -30.14
N LYS A 50 12.89 5.81 -29.73
CA LYS A 50 13.98 4.93 -30.18
C LYS A 50 13.83 3.53 -29.58
N ILE A 51 13.67 3.46 -28.26
CA ILE A 51 13.57 2.20 -27.52
C ILE A 51 12.78 2.39 -26.22
N LEU A 52 12.04 1.36 -25.83
CA LEU A 52 11.40 1.20 -24.53
C LEU A 52 11.38 -0.28 -24.15
N CYS A 53 11.17 -0.60 -22.87
CA CYS A 53 10.96 -1.98 -22.42
C CYS A 53 9.63 -2.17 -21.68
N LYS A 54 9.12 -3.41 -21.70
CA LYS A 54 8.00 -3.89 -20.89
C LYS A 54 8.31 -5.29 -20.36
N GLU A 55 7.91 -5.55 -19.13
CA GLU A 55 7.96 -6.89 -18.53
C GLU A 55 6.88 -7.83 -19.10
N ALA A 56 5.73 -7.28 -19.51
CA ALA A 56 4.67 -8.09 -20.10
C ALA A 56 5.01 -8.48 -21.55
N PRO A 57 4.75 -9.74 -21.95
CA PRO A 57 4.94 -10.19 -23.32
C PRO A 57 4.02 -9.41 -24.29
N PRO A 58 4.44 -9.19 -25.54
CA PRO A 58 3.68 -8.39 -26.51
C PRO A 58 2.24 -8.88 -26.69
N SER A 59 2.00 -10.19 -26.68
CA SER A 59 0.66 -10.77 -26.80
C SER A 59 -0.30 -10.38 -25.68
N GLN A 60 0.21 -10.09 -24.47
CA GLN A 60 -0.61 -9.64 -23.34
C GLN A 60 -0.91 -8.15 -23.40
N LEU A 61 -0.11 -7.36 -24.12
CA LEU A 61 -0.32 -5.92 -24.25
C LEU A 61 -1.47 -5.57 -25.21
N ILE A 62 -1.98 -6.55 -25.97
CA ILE A 62 -3.08 -6.37 -26.92
C ILE A 62 -4.37 -6.05 -26.17
N GLY A 63 -4.97 -4.90 -26.47
CA GLY A 63 -6.21 -4.43 -25.87
C GLY A 63 -6.04 -3.66 -24.55
N GLU A 64 -4.91 -3.82 -23.86
CA GLU A 64 -4.62 -3.12 -22.60
C GLU A 64 -4.38 -1.63 -22.83
N ASN A 65 -3.72 -1.28 -23.93
CA ASN A 65 -3.35 0.10 -24.22
C ASN A 65 -3.36 0.38 -25.73
N LYS A 66 -4.56 0.70 -26.23
CA LYS A 66 -4.77 1.07 -27.64
C LYS A 66 -3.86 2.19 -28.13
N LEU A 67 -3.38 3.07 -27.24
CA LEU A 67 -2.45 4.13 -27.62
C LEU A 67 -1.04 3.57 -27.83
N PHE A 68 -0.59 2.69 -26.92
CA PHE A 68 0.69 2.01 -27.01
C PHE A 68 0.79 1.15 -28.28
N GLU A 69 -0.20 0.31 -28.55
CA GLU A 69 -0.24 -0.56 -29.74
C GLU A 69 -0.16 0.21 -31.07
N LYS A 70 -0.79 1.39 -31.11
CA LYS A 70 -0.75 2.29 -32.27
C LYS A 70 0.63 2.92 -32.48
N LEU A 71 1.37 3.15 -31.40
CA LEU A 71 2.65 3.86 -31.44
C LEU A 71 3.84 2.91 -31.58
N PHE A 72 3.78 1.75 -30.94
CA PHE A 72 4.94 0.90 -30.72
C PHE A 72 4.78 -0.48 -31.35
N VAL A 73 5.91 -1.07 -31.73
CA VAL A 73 6.05 -2.46 -32.17
C VAL A 73 7.22 -3.10 -31.44
N PRO A 74 7.14 -4.40 -31.13
CA PRO A 74 8.30 -5.12 -30.63
C PRO A 74 9.44 -5.08 -31.65
N PHE A 75 10.68 -5.08 -31.18
CA PHE A 75 11.80 -5.35 -32.09
C PHE A 75 11.67 -6.75 -32.69
N GLY A 76 12.01 -6.89 -33.98
CA GLY A 76 11.93 -8.17 -34.71
C GLY A 76 10.55 -8.55 -35.25
N SER A 77 9.50 -7.78 -34.99
CA SER A 77 8.16 -8.06 -35.52
C SER A 77 7.32 -6.79 -35.72
N ASP A 78 6.47 -6.76 -36.74
CA ASP A 78 5.48 -5.69 -36.94
C ASP A 78 4.14 -5.95 -36.21
N LYS A 79 4.05 -7.12 -35.56
CA LYS A 79 2.88 -7.66 -34.87
C LYS A 79 3.22 -7.92 -33.39
N PHE A 80 2.19 -8.07 -32.56
CA PHE A 80 2.34 -8.35 -31.13
C PHE A 80 2.33 -9.86 -30.82
N GLU A 81 2.05 -10.69 -31.82
CA GLU A 81 2.09 -12.15 -31.74
C GLU A 81 3.45 -12.71 -32.20
N ASP A 82 3.81 -13.88 -31.66
CA ASP A 82 4.95 -14.71 -32.08
C ASP A 82 6.32 -13.99 -32.09
N VAL A 83 6.56 -13.13 -31.11
CA VAL A 83 7.83 -12.40 -30.96
C VAL A 83 8.91 -13.34 -30.42
N ASP A 84 9.93 -13.61 -31.23
CA ASP A 84 11.15 -14.28 -30.78
C ASP A 84 11.92 -13.36 -29.82
N ILE A 85 12.07 -13.79 -28.57
CA ILE A 85 12.69 -12.97 -27.52
C ILE A 85 14.18 -12.75 -27.77
N ALA A 86 14.89 -13.74 -28.32
CA ALA A 86 16.33 -13.64 -28.57
C ALA A 86 16.60 -12.64 -29.71
N GLU A 87 15.81 -12.68 -30.78
CA GLU A 87 15.90 -11.72 -31.87
C GLU A 87 15.43 -10.32 -31.41
N ASN A 88 14.40 -10.24 -30.58
CA ASN A 88 13.94 -8.98 -29.98
C ASN A 88 15.06 -8.30 -29.19
N HIS A 89 15.74 -9.05 -28.31
CA HIS A 89 16.84 -8.56 -27.50
C HIS A 89 18.02 -8.11 -28.34
N LYS A 90 18.42 -8.93 -29.33
CA LYS A 90 19.53 -8.63 -30.23
C LYS A 90 19.30 -7.33 -31.01
N LEU A 91 18.14 -7.19 -31.66
CA LEU A 91 17.81 -6.00 -32.45
C LEU A 91 17.64 -4.74 -31.57
N ALA A 92 17.14 -4.92 -30.34
CA ALA A 92 17.08 -3.82 -29.38
C ALA A 92 18.48 -3.37 -28.94
N GLN A 93 19.40 -4.33 -28.74
CA GLN A 93 20.79 -4.06 -28.36
C GLN A 93 21.54 -3.34 -29.49
N GLU A 94 21.30 -3.72 -30.75
CA GLU A 94 21.81 -2.99 -31.92
C GLU A 94 21.30 -1.54 -31.97
N ALA A 95 20.08 -1.29 -31.51
CA ALA A 95 19.50 0.05 -31.45
C ALA A 95 20.08 0.88 -30.28
N ASP A 96 20.20 0.29 -29.09
CA ASP A 96 20.66 0.98 -27.88
C ASP A 96 21.28 0.00 -26.86
N ASP A 97 22.54 -0.35 -27.09
CA ASP A 97 23.27 -1.34 -26.29
C ASP A 97 23.38 -0.94 -24.81
N ASP A 98 23.66 0.34 -24.52
CA ASP A 98 23.75 0.84 -23.15
C ASP A 98 22.43 0.69 -22.40
N PHE A 99 21.30 1.07 -23.01
CA PHE A 99 19.99 0.93 -22.39
C PHE A 99 19.61 -0.54 -22.18
N VAL A 100 19.87 -1.42 -23.14
CA VAL A 100 19.52 -2.85 -23.03
C VAL A 100 20.36 -3.54 -21.95
N ARG A 101 21.68 -3.28 -21.91
CA ARG A 101 22.55 -3.82 -20.85
C ARG A 101 22.07 -3.38 -19.47
N HIS A 102 21.79 -2.08 -19.31
CA HIS A 102 21.29 -1.54 -18.05
C HIS A 102 19.96 -2.16 -17.61
N VAL A 103 19.03 -2.36 -18.55
CA VAL A 103 17.79 -3.09 -18.29
C VAL A 103 18.11 -4.49 -17.79
N PHE A 104 18.91 -5.29 -18.50
CA PHE A 104 19.23 -6.66 -18.05
C PHE A 104 19.98 -6.76 -16.72
N ASP A 105 20.77 -5.75 -16.36
CA ASP A 105 21.44 -5.69 -15.07
C ASP A 105 20.47 -5.38 -13.91
N THR A 106 19.29 -4.83 -14.21
CA THR A 106 18.36 -4.30 -13.19
C THR A 106 17.00 -5.02 -13.12
N VAL A 107 16.53 -5.61 -14.22
CA VAL A 107 15.27 -6.39 -14.30
C VAL A 107 15.55 -7.86 -14.62
N SER A 108 14.50 -8.70 -14.58
CA SER A 108 14.61 -10.06 -15.11
C SER A 108 14.92 -10.04 -16.61
N LYS A 109 15.48 -11.12 -17.14
CA LYS A 109 15.74 -11.29 -18.58
C LYS A 109 14.45 -11.47 -19.40
N ASP A 110 13.31 -11.63 -18.76
CA ASP A 110 12.01 -11.86 -19.43
C ASP A 110 11.32 -10.53 -19.76
N VAL A 111 12.04 -9.59 -20.37
CA VAL A 111 11.50 -8.32 -20.85
C VAL A 111 11.47 -8.28 -22.37
N PHE A 112 10.58 -7.46 -22.91
CA PHE A 112 10.48 -7.20 -24.34
C PHE A 112 10.75 -5.73 -24.63
N PHE A 113 11.49 -5.49 -25.71
CA PHE A 113 11.80 -4.16 -26.18
C PHE A 113 10.91 -3.77 -27.35
N PHE A 114 10.57 -2.49 -27.41
CA PHE A 114 9.73 -1.92 -28.45
C PHE A 114 10.32 -0.64 -29.01
N ARG A 115 10.02 -0.37 -30.28
CA ARG A 115 10.36 0.86 -31.00
C ARG A 115 9.11 1.57 -31.49
N CYS A 116 9.19 2.88 -31.65
CA CYS A 116 8.10 3.64 -32.26
C CYS A 116 8.02 3.33 -33.76
N ARG A 117 6.83 2.98 -34.26
CA ARG A 117 6.57 2.73 -35.70
C ARG A 117 6.88 3.94 -36.58
N TYR A 118 6.90 5.14 -35.99
CA TYR A 118 7.07 6.41 -36.68
C TYR A 118 8.46 7.05 -36.49
N PHE A 119 9.38 6.35 -35.81
CA PHE A 119 10.74 6.84 -35.61
C PHE A 119 11.70 6.06 -36.51
N ILE A 120 12.20 6.72 -37.55
CA ILE A 120 13.03 6.14 -38.60
C ILE A 120 14.25 7.05 -38.77
N ASP A 121 15.45 6.47 -38.79
CA ASP A 121 16.72 7.19 -39.00
C ASP A 121 16.93 8.42 -38.10
N GLY A 122 16.58 8.27 -36.82
CA GLY A 122 16.70 9.36 -35.83
C GLY A 122 15.63 10.46 -35.95
N GLN A 123 14.69 10.33 -36.89
CA GLN A 123 13.66 11.31 -37.17
C GLN A 123 12.25 10.74 -36.98
N CYS A 124 11.35 11.58 -36.47
CA CYS A 124 9.94 11.25 -36.44
C CYS A 124 9.33 11.63 -37.80
N ILE A 125 8.78 10.66 -38.53
CA ILE A 125 8.15 10.89 -39.84
C ILE A 125 6.74 11.51 -39.73
N ARG A 126 6.24 11.71 -38.50
CA ARG A 126 4.98 12.42 -38.26
C ARG A 126 5.22 13.92 -38.12
N ASN A 127 4.54 14.72 -38.95
CA ASN A 127 4.58 16.19 -38.90
C ASN A 127 4.25 16.74 -37.51
N LYS A 128 4.80 17.93 -37.19
CA LYS A 128 4.68 18.59 -35.87
C LYS A 128 3.23 18.71 -35.35
N ASP A 129 2.26 18.87 -36.25
CA ASP A 129 0.83 19.01 -35.91
C ASP A 129 0.10 17.67 -35.74
N SER A 130 0.69 16.58 -36.26
CA SER A 130 0.14 15.22 -36.16
C SER A 130 0.57 14.48 -34.88
N ALA A 131 1.20 15.18 -33.93
CA ALA A 131 1.74 14.64 -32.68
C ALA A 131 0.67 14.30 -31.60
N ALA A 132 -0.63 14.44 -31.89
CA ALA A 132 -1.71 14.19 -30.94
C ALA A 132 -1.66 12.79 -30.29
N LEU A 133 -1.30 11.76 -31.06
CA LEU A 133 -1.12 10.39 -30.54
C LEU A 133 0.04 10.30 -29.53
N CYS A 134 1.11 11.09 -29.69
CA CYS A 134 2.22 11.10 -28.75
C CYS A 134 1.98 11.96 -27.50
N LEU A 135 1.05 12.93 -27.55
CA LEU A 135 0.71 13.78 -26.39
C LEU A 135 0.23 12.95 -25.19
N GLY A 136 -0.53 11.88 -25.47
CA GLY A 136 -1.02 10.96 -24.45
C GLY A 136 0.08 10.10 -23.81
N TYR A 137 1.26 9.96 -24.44
CA TYR A 137 2.34 9.10 -23.96
C TYR A 137 3.43 9.87 -23.18
N PRO A 138 4.02 9.31 -22.11
CA PRO A 138 3.56 8.13 -21.38
C PRO A 138 2.21 8.39 -20.71
N ASN A 139 1.33 7.40 -20.70
CA ASN A 139 0.00 7.50 -20.08
C ASN A 139 -0.02 6.95 -18.64
N SER A 140 1.14 6.57 -18.10
CA SER A 140 1.32 6.14 -16.73
C SER A 140 2.66 6.66 -16.21
N SER A 141 2.66 7.13 -14.97
CA SER A 141 3.87 7.53 -14.24
C SER A 141 4.81 6.36 -13.99
N MET A 142 4.34 5.12 -14.08
CA MET A 142 5.15 3.91 -13.88
C MET A 142 5.72 3.35 -15.19
N THR A 143 5.71 4.13 -16.27
CA THR A 143 6.34 3.71 -17.52
C THR A 143 7.87 3.68 -17.34
N VAL A 144 8.54 2.58 -17.71
CA VAL A 144 10.01 2.55 -17.78
C VAL A 144 10.46 3.47 -18.91
N LEU A 145 11.36 4.40 -18.61
CA LEU A 145 11.87 5.38 -19.56
C LEU A 145 13.38 5.22 -19.66
N SER A 146 13.94 5.48 -20.83
CA SER A 146 15.39 5.57 -21.00
C SER A 146 15.99 6.74 -20.23
N GLU A 147 17.25 6.58 -19.83
CA GLU A 147 18.07 7.64 -19.26
C GLU A 147 17.94 8.94 -20.08
N GLY A 148 17.99 10.10 -19.42
CA GLY A 148 17.89 11.41 -20.10
C GLY A 148 16.52 11.74 -20.69
N CYS A 149 15.51 10.86 -20.58
CA CYS A 149 14.13 11.20 -20.92
C CYS A 149 13.60 12.30 -19.99
N SER A 150 12.98 13.34 -20.57
CA SER A 150 12.43 14.47 -19.79
C SER A 150 11.33 14.03 -18.81
N TYR A 151 10.55 13.01 -19.15
CA TYR A 151 9.54 12.44 -18.25
C TYR A 151 10.16 11.68 -17.07
N GLY A 152 11.48 11.43 -17.08
CA GLY A 152 12.19 11.02 -15.87
C GLY A 152 12.15 12.11 -14.79
N GLY A 153 12.13 13.39 -15.16
CA GLY A 153 11.90 14.50 -14.22
C GLY A 153 10.49 14.50 -13.65
N TRP A 154 9.49 14.10 -14.43
CA TRP A 154 8.11 13.95 -13.96
C TRP A 154 7.99 12.86 -12.88
N GLN A 155 8.63 11.70 -13.09
CA GLN A 155 8.65 10.63 -12.10
C GLN A 155 9.36 11.04 -10.81
N LYS A 156 10.47 11.79 -10.92
CA LYS A 156 11.16 12.37 -9.76
C LYS A 156 10.28 13.37 -9.01
N LEU A 157 9.53 14.21 -9.73
CA LEU A 157 8.58 15.14 -9.12
C LEU A 157 7.48 14.40 -8.36
N ILE A 158 6.96 13.28 -8.90
CA ILE A 158 5.95 12.48 -8.18
C ILE A 158 6.53 11.91 -6.89
N LEU A 159 7.74 11.35 -6.92
CA LEU A 159 8.41 10.87 -5.70
C LEU A 159 8.56 11.98 -4.67
N ASP A 160 9.03 13.15 -5.08
CA ASP A 160 9.14 14.32 -4.21
C ASP A 160 7.79 14.71 -3.59
N LYS A 161 6.72 14.75 -4.39
CA LYS A 161 5.36 15.01 -3.88
C LYS A 161 4.91 13.97 -2.86
N ILE A 162 5.18 12.69 -3.10
CA ILE A 162 4.84 11.62 -2.16
C ILE A 162 5.60 11.80 -0.85
N GLU A 163 6.91 12.00 -0.91
CA GLU A 163 7.78 12.02 0.27
C GLU A 163 7.65 13.30 1.09
N ASN A 164 7.59 14.45 0.40
CA ASN A 164 7.76 15.74 1.03
C ASN A 164 6.46 16.52 1.23
N GLU A 165 5.35 16.09 0.63
CA GLU A 165 4.04 16.74 0.76
C GLU A 165 3.00 15.74 1.27
N ILE A 166 2.63 14.74 0.47
CA ILE A 166 1.53 13.81 0.78
C ILE A 166 1.82 13.03 2.08
N SER A 167 3.04 12.53 2.25
CA SER A 167 3.42 11.81 3.48
C SER A 167 3.31 12.69 4.73
N LYS A 168 3.61 14.00 4.62
CA LYS A 168 3.50 14.92 5.75
C LYS A 168 2.05 15.18 6.10
N ASP A 169 1.18 15.36 5.12
CA ASP A 169 -0.25 15.55 5.33
C ASP A 169 -0.88 14.32 6.01
N ILE A 170 -0.51 13.10 5.56
CA ILE A 170 -0.94 11.85 6.19
C ILE A 170 -0.48 11.78 7.65
N LEU A 171 0.81 12.02 7.92
CA LEU A 171 1.37 11.95 9.27
C LEU A 171 0.74 13.00 10.19
N GLN A 172 0.47 14.21 9.67
CA GLN A 172 -0.22 15.25 10.41
C GLN A 172 -1.63 14.78 10.79
N LYS A 173 -2.41 14.24 9.86
CA LYS A 173 -3.76 13.74 10.14
C LYS A 173 -3.78 12.58 11.12
N LEU A 174 -2.85 11.64 11.02
CA LEU A 174 -2.71 10.58 12.02
C LEU A 174 -2.34 11.14 13.40
N GLY A 175 -1.50 12.17 13.45
CA GLY A 175 -1.16 12.91 14.68
C GLY A 175 -2.39 13.60 15.30
N GLU A 176 -3.23 14.25 14.49
CA GLU A 176 -4.48 14.87 14.92
C GLU A 176 -5.45 13.83 15.50
N ILE A 177 -5.65 12.69 14.82
CA ILE A 177 -6.48 11.57 15.29
C ILE A 177 -5.97 11.04 16.65
N LYS A 178 -4.65 10.83 16.76
CA LYS A 178 -4.02 10.36 17.99
C LYS A 178 -4.15 11.37 19.12
N LYS A 179 -4.02 12.66 18.84
CA LYS A 179 -4.19 13.72 19.84
C LYS A 179 -5.65 13.79 20.33
N TYR A 180 -6.60 13.69 19.42
CA TYR A 180 -8.03 13.75 19.74
C TYR A 180 -8.46 12.61 20.69
N ARG A 181 -7.77 11.47 20.66
CA ARG A 181 -7.95 10.37 21.62
C ARG A 181 -7.88 10.82 23.08
N TYR A 182 -7.08 11.85 23.41
CA TYR A 182 -6.89 12.31 24.79
C TYR A 182 -8.11 13.05 25.38
N GLU A 183 -9.11 13.38 24.55
CA GLU A 183 -10.41 13.88 25.02
C GLU A 183 -11.29 12.76 25.59
N PHE A 184 -10.84 11.50 25.51
CA PHE A 184 -11.56 10.31 25.92
C PHE A 184 -10.79 9.54 27.00
N SER A 185 -11.54 8.84 27.86
CA SER A 185 -10.99 8.09 28.99
C SER A 185 -11.57 6.69 29.08
N CYS A 186 -10.83 5.77 29.71
CA CYS A 186 -11.32 4.42 29.97
C CYS A 186 -12.56 4.43 30.87
N ASN A 187 -13.62 3.70 30.47
CA ASN A 187 -14.85 3.50 31.26
C ASN A 187 -14.76 2.35 32.28
N HIS A 188 -13.58 1.74 32.45
CA HIS A 188 -13.37 0.59 33.33
C HIS A 188 -14.33 -0.59 33.03
N THR A 189 -14.61 -0.86 31.75
CA THR A 189 -15.47 -1.99 31.35
C THR A 189 -14.82 -3.35 31.58
N GLY A 190 -13.50 -3.38 31.81
CA GLY A 190 -12.72 -4.60 31.93
C GLY A 190 -12.51 -5.37 30.64
N THR A 191 -13.12 -5.00 29.51
CA THR A 191 -13.13 -5.81 28.28
C THR A 191 -11.73 -6.12 27.75
N CYS A 192 -10.89 -5.10 27.55
CA CYS A 192 -9.52 -5.30 27.07
C CYS A 192 -8.59 -5.96 28.11
N CYS A 193 -8.89 -5.81 29.41
CA CYS A 193 -8.15 -6.47 30.48
C CYS A 193 -8.50 -7.95 30.60
N ARG A 194 -9.78 -8.30 30.41
CA ARG A 194 -10.27 -9.69 30.49
C ARG A 194 -10.02 -10.44 29.19
N LEU A 195 -9.95 -9.78 28.04
CA LEU A 195 -9.80 -10.47 26.76
C LEU A 195 -8.94 -9.66 25.80
N ALA A 196 -7.63 -9.78 25.96
CA ALA A 196 -6.67 -9.34 24.95
C ALA A 196 -6.43 -10.47 23.95
N CYS A 197 -6.05 -10.13 22.72
CA CYS A 197 -5.70 -11.10 21.70
C CYS A 197 -4.41 -10.72 20.98
N SER A 198 -3.70 -11.71 20.49
CA SER A 198 -2.51 -11.55 19.65
C SER A 198 -2.46 -12.67 18.60
N GLU A 199 -1.86 -12.37 17.46
CA GLU A 199 -1.50 -13.36 16.44
C GLU A 199 -0.26 -14.19 16.81
N TYR A 200 0.41 -13.84 17.91
CA TYR A 200 1.59 -14.53 18.44
C TYR A 200 1.30 -15.28 19.75
N THR A 201 1.98 -16.42 19.95
CA THR A 201 1.99 -17.13 21.25
C THR A 201 2.75 -16.35 22.31
N LEU A 202 2.63 -16.75 23.57
CA LEU A 202 3.40 -16.13 24.66
C LEU A 202 4.91 -16.28 24.44
N GLU A 203 5.36 -17.43 23.94
CA GLU A 203 6.76 -17.72 23.63
C GLU A 203 7.28 -16.80 22.53
N GLN A 204 6.52 -16.62 21.45
CA GLN A 204 6.85 -15.72 20.36
C GLN A 204 6.89 -14.25 20.82
N LEU A 205 5.95 -13.85 21.69
CA LEU A 205 5.97 -12.52 22.30
C LEU A 205 7.17 -12.32 23.22
N LYS A 206 7.56 -13.34 24.00
CA LYS A 206 8.78 -13.30 24.82
C LYS A 206 10.03 -13.15 23.95
N GLU A 207 10.12 -13.89 22.84
CA GLU A 207 11.22 -13.76 21.88
C GLU A 207 11.28 -12.35 21.28
N LYS A 208 10.14 -11.82 20.82
CA LYS A 208 10.04 -10.43 20.34
C LYS A 208 10.48 -9.41 21.40
N ALA A 209 10.07 -9.60 22.65
CA ALA A 209 10.47 -8.74 23.75
C ALA A 209 11.99 -8.76 24.00
N LEU A 210 12.62 -9.94 23.93
CA LEU A 210 14.09 -10.10 24.01
C LEU A 210 14.79 -9.39 22.85
N ASN A 211 14.18 -9.38 21.66
CA ASN A 211 14.67 -8.70 20.48
C ASN A 211 14.37 -7.18 20.46
N GLY A 212 13.88 -6.61 21.56
CA GLY A 212 13.69 -5.16 21.74
C GLY A 212 12.32 -4.61 21.34
N ASP A 213 11.35 -5.49 21.01
CA ASP A 213 9.97 -5.09 20.74
C ASP A 213 9.31 -4.55 22.03
N ARG A 214 9.06 -3.23 22.07
CA ARG A 214 8.50 -2.55 23.23
C ARG A 214 7.06 -2.98 23.53
N PHE A 215 6.25 -3.20 22.49
CA PHE A 215 4.89 -3.68 22.66
C PHE A 215 4.91 -5.06 23.30
N ALA A 216 5.72 -5.97 22.74
CA ALA A 216 5.84 -7.33 23.26
C ALA A 216 6.33 -7.33 24.71
N LYS A 217 7.32 -6.49 25.04
CA LYS A 217 7.84 -6.33 26.41
C LYS A 217 6.76 -5.92 27.41
N ASP A 218 5.97 -4.89 27.09
CA ASP A 218 4.87 -4.45 27.96
C ASP A 218 3.77 -5.53 28.03
N PHE A 219 3.43 -6.14 26.89
CA PHE A 219 2.38 -7.15 26.80
C PHE A 219 2.68 -8.36 27.68
N VAL A 220 3.87 -8.98 27.55
CA VAL A 220 4.24 -10.16 28.34
C VAL A 220 4.47 -9.85 29.82
N SER A 221 4.64 -8.57 30.20
CA SER A 221 4.77 -8.16 31.60
C SER A 221 3.45 -8.17 32.37
N ILE A 222 2.31 -8.19 31.65
CA ILE A 222 0.97 -8.07 32.23
C ILE A 222 0.07 -9.24 31.86
N PHE A 223 0.07 -9.63 30.59
CA PHE A 223 -0.91 -10.55 30.06
C PHE A 223 -0.42 -12.00 30.16
N ILE A 224 -1.29 -12.85 30.68
CA ILE A 224 -1.08 -14.30 30.73
C ILE A 224 -2.10 -15.00 29.82
N PRO A 225 -1.70 -16.08 29.13
CA PRO A 225 -2.58 -16.77 28.20
C PRO A 225 -3.71 -17.46 28.96
N TYR A 226 -4.88 -17.55 28.35
CA TYR A 226 -5.90 -18.50 28.79
C TYR A 226 -5.39 -19.94 28.62
N GLU A 227 -5.78 -20.85 29.51
CA GLU A 227 -5.39 -22.26 29.39
C GLU A 227 -5.96 -22.89 28.12
N ASN A 228 -7.16 -22.45 27.73
CA ASN A 228 -7.85 -22.93 26.55
C ASN A 228 -8.86 -21.90 26.01
N ILE A 229 -9.24 -22.09 24.75
CA ILE A 229 -10.19 -21.21 24.06
C ILE A 229 -11.59 -21.18 24.70
N LYS A 230 -11.98 -22.22 25.45
CA LYS A 230 -13.33 -22.27 26.05
C LYS A 230 -13.48 -21.22 27.14
N GLU A 231 -12.43 -20.98 27.93
CA GLU A 231 -12.40 -19.92 28.95
C GLU A 231 -12.50 -18.53 28.32
N ALA A 232 -11.67 -18.24 27.32
CA ALA A 232 -11.74 -16.99 26.57
C ALA A 232 -13.14 -16.76 25.98
N ARG A 233 -13.78 -17.82 25.46
CA ARG A 233 -15.12 -17.77 24.89
C ARG A 233 -16.20 -17.49 25.93
N GLN A 234 -16.00 -17.81 27.22
CA GLN A 234 -16.95 -17.46 28.27
C GLN A 234 -16.96 -15.95 28.57
N VAL A 235 -15.83 -15.26 28.35
CA VAL A 235 -15.71 -13.82 28.62
C VAL A 235 -16.40 -12.99 27.54
N TYR A 236 -16.13 -13.26 26.27
CA TYR A 236 -16.77 -12.55 25.16
C TYR A 236 -16.95 -13.46 23.93
N PRO A 237 -18.02 -14.29 23.92
CA PRO A 237 -18.20 -15.32 22.89
C PRO A 237 -18.17 -14.78 21.47
N GLU A 238 -18.79 -13.62 21.25
CA GLU A 238 -18.94 -13.01 19.93
C GLU A 238 -17.61 -12.49 19.37
N PHE A 239 -16.80 -11.85 20.22
CA PHE A 239 -15.47 -11.39 19.85
C PHE A 239 -14.55 -12.57 19.50
N VAL A 240 -14.56 -13.62 20.33
CA VAL A 240 -13.76 -14.83 20.07
C VAL A 240 -14.16 -15.47 18.74
N SER A 241 -15.45 -15.67 18.49
CA SER A 241 -15.93 -16.25 17.22
C SER A 241 -15.57 -15.42 15.99
N MET A 242 -15.59 -14.08 16.10
CA MET A 242 -15.18 -13.18 15.03
C MET A 242 -13.66 -13.23 14.78
N MET A 243 -12.84 -13.30 15.83
CA MET A 243 -11.39 -13.42 15.67
C MET A 243 -10.99 -14.78 15.07
N GLU A 244 -11.63 -15.87 15.50
CA GLU A 244 -11.42 -17.21 14.94
C GLU A 244 -11.78 -17.30 13.44
N SER A 245 -12.78 -16.54 12.97
CA SER A 245 -13.19 -16.56 11.55
C SER A 245 -12.32 -15.71 10.63
N LYS A 246 -11.69 -14.65 11.16
CA LYS A 246 -10.80 -13.77 10.39
C LYS A 246 -9.35 -14.24 10.36
N THR A 247 -8.88 -14.74 11.49
CA THR A 247 -7.47 -15.06 11.70
C THR A 247 -7.38 -16.53 12.11
N GLY A 248 -6.83 -17.37 11.23
CA GLY A 248 -6.61 -18.79 11.56
C GLY A 248 -5.58 -19.03 12.68
N ARG A 249 -4.98 -17.96 13.22
CA ARG A 249 -3.97 -17.97 14.29
C ARG A 249 -4.19 -16.78 15.22
N VAL A 250 -4.98 -16.99 16.28
CA VAL A 250 -5.20 -16.00 17.34
C VAL A 250 -5.10 -16.67 18.71
N TYR A 251 -4.38 -16.02 19.62
CA TYR A 251 -4.17 -16.42 21.00
C TYR A 251 -4.81 -15.39 21.91
N PHE A 252 -5.49 -15.85 22.95
CA PHE A 252 -6.21 -15.00 23.90
C PHE A 252 -5.51 -14.96 25.25
N TYR A 253 -5.52 -13.78 25.85
CA TYR A 253 -4.83 -13.47 27.10
C TYR A 253 -5.74 -12.69 28.04
N HIS A 254 -5.41 -12.73 29.32
CA HIS A 254 -6.05 -11.91 30.35
C HIS A 254 -5.03 -11.26 31.28
N CYS A 255 -5.45 -10.16 31.89
CA CYS A 255 -4.69 -9.43 32.88
C CYS A 255 -5.03 -9.98 34.28
N PRO A 256 -4.05 -10.43 35.09
CA PRO A 256 -4.30 -10.92 36.44
C PRO A 256 -4.60 -9.78 37.43
N HIS A 257 -4.42 -8.52 37.02
CA HIS A 257 -4.66 -7.35 37.85
C HIS A 257 -6.08 -6.78 37.76
N ILE A 258 -6.92 -7.33 36.88
CA ILE A 258 -8.35 -6.97 36.79
C ILE A 258 -9.10 -7.59 37.98
N THR A 259 -9.84 -6.78 38.70
CA THR A 259 -10.66 -7.21 39.83
C THR A 259 -12.09 -7.57 39.37
N ASP A 260 -12.89 -8.18 40.24
CA ASP A 260 -14.26 -8.58 39.91
C ASP A 260 -15.17 -7.39 39.57
N ASP A 261 -14.90 -6.22 40.14
CA ASP A 261 -15.54 -4.93 39.85
C ASP A 261 -14.97 -4.20 38.63
N ASN A 262 -14.18 -4.89 37.79
CA ASN A 262 -13.54 -4.38 36.56
C ASN A 262 -12.52 -3.24 36.77
N LEU A 263 -12.00 -3.07 38.00
CA LEU A 263 -10.95 -2.12 38.31
C LEU A 263 -9.57 -2.74 38.15
N CYS A 264 -8.56 -1.90 37.94
CA CYS A 264 -7.17 -2.34 37.87
C CYS A 264 -6.51 -2.18 39.24
N SER A 265 -6.11 -3.28 39.87
CA SER A 265 -5.41 -3.26 41.16
C SER A 265 -4.06 -2.53 41.13
N ILE A 266 -3.49 -2.29 39.95
CA ILE A 266 -2.25 -1.55 39.74
C ILE A 266 -2.45 -0.30 38.87
N TYR A 267 -3.64 0.33 38.92
CA TYR A 267 -4.01 1.42 38.01
C TYR A 267 -2.91 2.47 37.82
N ASP A 268 -2.34 3.01 38.90
CA ASP A 268 -1.31 4.06 38.84
C ASP A 268 0.05 3.57 38.34
N LYS A 269 0.30 2.26 38.43
CA LYS A 269 1.54 1.58 38.01
C LYS A 269 1.38 0.82 36.69
N ARG A 270 0.24 0.96 36.02
CA ARG A 270 -0.02 0.25 34.75
C ARG A 270 1.04 0.59 33.69
N PRO A 271 1.50 -0.38 32.88
CA PRO A 271 2.46 -0.14 31.81
C PRO A 271 1.94 0.82 30.74
N GLN A 272 2.85 1.30 29.90
CA GLN A 272 2.53 2.29 28.88
C GLN A 272 1.52 1.75 27.86
N LEU A 273 1.66 0.47 27.47
CA LEU A 273 0.65 -0.25 26.68
C LEU A 273 -0.78 -0.04 27.20
N CYS A 274 -1.00 -0.19 28.51
CA CYS A 274 -2.33 -0.05 29.11
C CYS A 274 -2.81 1.41 29.17
N ARG A 275 -1.90 2.40 29.17
CA ARG A 275 -2.25 3.83 29.17
C ARG A 275 -2.63 4.31 27.78
N ASP A 276 -1.92 3.81 26.79
CA ASP A 276 -2.05 4.23 25.39
C ASP A 276 -3.14 3.45 24.65
N PHE A 277 -3.59 2.30 25.16
CA PHE A 277 -4.68 1.54 24.54
C PHE A 277 -6.03 2.30 24.60
N PRO A 278 -6.82 2.33 23.51
CA PRO A 278 -6.48 1.90 22.15
C PRO A 278 -5.53 2.89 21.48
N ASP A 279 -4.47 2.41 20.84
CA ASP A 279 -3.46 3.26 20.18
C ASP A 279 -3.82 3.61 18.73
N ASN A 280 -4.82 2.93 18.17
CA ASN A 280 -5.37 3.15 16.85
C ASN A 280 -6.91 2.99 16.85
N PRO A 281 -7.65 3.78 16.05
CA PRO A 281 -9.12 3.76 16.03
C PRO A 281 -9.70 2.57 15.24
N LEU A 282 -8.87 1.82 14.52
CA LEU A 282 -9.28 0.61 13.80
C LEU A 282 -9.33 -0.61 14.73
N ALA A 283 -8.91 -0.46 15.99
CA ALA A 283 -9.08 -1.46 17.03
C ALA A 283 -10.57 -1.80 17.19
N ILE A 284 -10.84 -3.08 17.47
CA ILE A 284 -12.20 -3.54 17.71
C ILE A 284 -12.56 -3.19 19.15
N LEU A 285 -13.53 -2.29 19.32
CA LEU A 285 -13.96 -1.78 20.62
C LEU A 285 -15.45 -2.06 20.82
N PRO A 286 -15.88 -2.57 21.99
CA PRO A 286 -17.31 -2.67 22.29
C PRO A 286 -17.92 -1.27 22.46
N GLU A 287 -19.24 -1.15 22.27
CA GLU A 287 -19.94 0.14 22.41
C GLU A 287 -19.86 0.74 23.82
N SER A 288 -19.65 -0.11 24.83
CA SER A 288 -19.45 0.30 26.22
C SER A 288 -18.07 0.92 26.48
N CYS A 289 -17.11 0.77 25.56
CA CYS A 289 -15.77 1.32 25.69
C CYS A 289 -15.82 2.85 25.69
N GLY A 290 -15.10 3.49 26.61
CA GLY A 290 -15.01 4.96 26.67
C GLY A 290 -14.34 5.60 25.46
N TYR A 291 -13.65 4.81 24.64
CA TYR A 291 -13.03 5.24 23.38
C TYR A 291 -13.87 4.90 22.14
N TYR A 292 -15.07 4.32 22.29
CA TYR A 292 -15.89 3.92 21.14
C TYR A 292 -16.38 5.11 20.32
N GLN A 293 -16.75 6.21 20.98
CA GLN A 293 -17.14 7.44 20.29
C GLN A 293 -15.98 8.03 19.48
N TRP A 294 -14.77 8.10 20.07
CA TRP A 294 -13.55 8.49 19.35
C TRP A 294 -13.35 7.66 18.08
N LYS A 295 -13.41 6.33 18.19
CA LYS A 295 -13.32 5.41 17.04
C LYS A 295 -14.32 5.82 15.96
N LYS A 296 -15.60 5.94 16.29
CA LYS A 296 -16.65 6.25 15.31
C LYS A 296 -16.44 7.58 14.60
N GLU A 297 -15.99 8.59 15.32
CA GLU A 297 -15.81 9.93 14.76
C GLU A 297 -14.60 10.01 13.81
N VAL A 298 -13.58 9.18 14.02
CA VAL A 298 -12.33 9.24 13.24
C VAL A 298 -12.10 8.06 12.30
N GLU A 299 -12.95 7.03 12.34
CA GLU A 299 -12.80 5.79 11.57
C GLU A 299 -12.63 6.02 10.07
N TYR A 300 -13.51 6.82 9.47
CA TYR A 300 -13.41 7.19 8.06
C TYR A 300 -12.04 7.79 7.73
N SER A 301 -11.59 8.75 8.53
CA SER A 301 -10.31 9.43 8.33
C SER A 301 -9.14 8.46 8.50
N ALA A 302 -9.20 7.57 9.49
CA ALA A 302 -8.17 6.57 9.72
C ALA A 302 -8.09 5.59 8.54
N LEU A 303 -9.22 5.02 8.09
CA LEU A 303 -9.28 4.13 6.92
C LEU A 303 -8.73 4.82 5.67
N LEU A 304 -9.09 6.08 5.43
CA LEU A 304 -8.57 6.87 4.32
C LEU A 304 -7.04 7.05 4.41
N MET A 305 -6.51 7.39 5.58
CA MET A 305 -5.06 7.55 5.76
C MET A 305 -4.31 6.24 5.52
N HIS A 306 -4.84 5.11 6.01
CA HIS A 306 -4.27 3.79 5.74
C HIS A 306 -4.27 3.45 4.24
N ALA A 307 -5.37 3.71 3.54
CA ALA A 307 -5.44 3.50 2.10
C ALA A 307 -4.40 4.36 1.35
N LEU A 308 -4.26 5.63 1.72
CA LEU A 308 -3.27 6.52 1.13
C LEU A 308 -1.83 6.07 1.39
N ILE A 309 -1.51 5.56 2.59
CA ILE A 309 -0.19 4.98 2.91
C ILE A 309 0.13 3.82 1.97
N GLU A 310 -0.80 2.88 1.81
CA GLU A 310 -0.59 1.71 0.94
C GLU A 310 -0.39 2.11 -0.52
N ILE A 311 -1.24 3.01 -1.04
CA ILE A 311 -1.15 3.49 -2.42
C ILE A 311 0.16 4.25 -2.64
N CYS A 312 0.50 5.19 -1.75
CA CYS A 312 1.74 5.96 -1.86
C CYS A 312 2.98 5.06 -1.75
N GLY A 313 2.95 4.06 -0.85
CA GLY A 313 4.00 3.07 -0.73
C GLY A 313 4.19 2.26 -2.01
N PHE A 314 3.10 1.84 -2.66
CA PHE A 314 3.16 1.16 -3.95
C PHE A 314 3.81 2.04 -5.04
N TYR A 315 3.34 3.28 -5.20
CA TYR A 315 3.89 4.21 -6.20
C TYR A 315 5.36 4.51 -5.93
N LYS A 316 5.72 4.79 -4.67
CA LYS A 316 7.10 5.07 -4.27
C LYS A 316 8.02 3.90 -4.63
N ASN A 317 7.69 2.69 -4.15
CA ASN A 317 8.49 1.49 -4.42
C ASN A 317 8.65 1.23 -5.92
N LYS A 318 7.57 1.35 -6.70
CA LYS A 318 7.64 1.10 -8.15
C LYS A 318 8.43 2.19 -8.88
N LEU A 319 8.30 3.47 -8.50
CA LEU A 319 9.03 4.58 -9.11
C LEU A 319 10.51 4.60 -8.74
N GLU A 320 10.86 4.27 -7.50
CA GLU A 320 12.24 4.06 -7.08
C GLU A 320 12.88 2.92 -7.86
N TYR A 321 12.19 1.78 -7.97
CA TYR A 321 12.63 0.67 -8.81
C TYR A 321 12.86 1.12 -10.25
N ILE A 322 11.89 1.80 -10.87
CA ILE A 322 12.03 2.30 -12.24
C ILE A 322 13.21 3.27 -12.38
N ASN A 323 13.47 4.13 -11.38
CA ASN A 323 14.60 5.05 -11.39
C ASN A 323 15.95 4.36 -11.30
N ILE A 324 16.03 3.17 -10.68
CA ILE A 324 17.23 2.33 -10.71
C ILE A 324 17.39 1.71 -12.11
N VAL A 325 16.28 1.30 -12.74
CA VAL A 325 16.24 0.66 -14.09
C VAL A 325 16.50 1.65 -15.24
N LYS A 326 16.64 2.95 -14.99
CA LYS A 326 16.78 3.98 -16.06
C LYS A 326 18.18 4.21 -16.57
#